data_AF-A0A6V7NRN5-F1
#
_entry.id   AF-A0A6V7NRN5-F1
#
_cell.length_a   1.000
_cell.length_b   1.000
_cell.length_c   1.000
_cell.angle_alpha   90.00
_cell.angle_beta   90.00
_cell.angle_gamma   90.00
#
_symmetry.space_group_name_H-M   'P 1'
#
loop_
_entity.id
_entity.type
_entity.pdbx_description
1 polymer ?
#
loop_
_entity_poly.entity_id
_entity_poly.type
_entity_poly.pdbx_seq_one_letter_code
_entity_poly.pdbx_strand_id
1 'polypeptide(L)'
;MQMAFHLRSISLPTRPHSLVLKVEEELQKLRDCVASPSLTAEMICSAFEGIRNLYGCIEELCCLLSIRNVLSHPQQKKLVEQELDRSVKLLDLCDKMRDNLDTMKTNVQDLRSALRRGAYAALESKLQSYIRS
;
A
#
# COMPACT_ATOMS: atom_id res chain seq x y z
N MET A 1 -27.75 -41.78 -13.62
CA MET A 1 -26.74 -41.33 -14.61
C MET A 1 -26.38 -39.88 -14.25
N GLN A 2 -25.30 -39.69 -13.47
CA GLN A 2 -24.88 -38.36 -12.99
C GLN A 2 -24.03 -37.68 -14.07
N MET A 3 -24.46 -36.51 -14.53
CA MET A 3 -23.69 -35.66 -15.44
C MET A 3 -22.67 -34.86 -14.62
N ALA A 4 -21.38 -35.12 -14.86
CA ALA A 4 -20.30 -34.33 -14.27
C ALA A 4 -20.17 -33.00 -15.02
N PHE A 5 -20.52 -31.90 -14.36
CA PHE A 5 -20.26 -30.55 -14.88
C PHE A 5 -18.79 -30.19 -14.62
N HIS A 6 -17.97 -30.20 -15.68
CA HIS A 6 -16.61 -29.66 -15.62
C HIS A 6 -16.67 -28.13 -15.59
N LEU A 7 -16.55 -27.55 -14.40
CA LEU A 7 -16.22 -26.14 -14.23
C LEU A 7 -14.77 -25.92 -14.70
N ARG A 8 -14.60 -25.38 -15.92
CA ARG A 8 -13.29 -24.92 -16.40
C ARG A 8 -12.96 -23.59 -15.72
N SER A 9 -11.92 -23.58 -14.88
CA SER A 9 -11.38 -22.34 -14.30
C SER A 9 -10.97 -21.36 -15.41
N ILE A 10 -11.46 -20.14 -15.33
CA ILE A 10 -11.03 -19.01 -16.15
C ILE A 10 -9.85 -18.31 -15.47
N SER A 11 -8.65 -18.91 -15.53
CA SER A 11 -7.45 -18.20 -15.10
C SER A 11 -7.14 -17.08 -16.09
N LEU A 12 -7.23 -15.83 -15.64
CA LEU A 12 -6.69 -14.69 -16.38
C LEU A 12 -5.18 -14.88 -16.57
N PRO A 13 -4.58 -14.41 -17.68
CA PRO A 13 -3.15 -14.49 -17.86
C PRO A 13 -2.44 -13.77 -16.71
N THR A 14 -1.48 -14.45 -16.09
CA THR A 14 -0.67 -13.88 -15.02
C THR A 14 0.12 -12.70 -15.60
N ARG A 15 -0.20 -11.48 -15.18
CA ARG A 15 0.60 -10.31 -15.56
C ARG A 15 2.00 -10.49 -14.96
N PRO A 16 3.09 -10.36 -15.74
CA PRO A 16 4.44 -10.46 -15.19
C PRO A 16 4.63 -9.40 -14.09
N HIS A 17 5.33 -9.80 -13.03
CA HIS A 17 5.63 -8.93 -11.89
C HIS A 17 6.39 -7.69 -12.38
N SER A 18 6.13 -6.51 -11.81
CA SER A 18 6.73 -5.23 -12.24
C SER A 18 8.26 -5.28 -12.33
N LEU A 19 8.92 -5.92 -11.36
CA LEU A 19 10.36 -6.18 -11.37
C LEU A 19 10.84 -6.97 -12.59
N VAL A 20 10.08 -7.96 -13.07
CA VAL A 20 10.47 -8.76 -14.24
C VAL A 20 10.48 -7.89 -15.49
N LEU A 21 9.43 -7.08 -15.66
CA LEU A 21 9.33 -6.13 -16.77
C LEU A 21 10.48 -5.11 -16.76
N LYS A 22 10.81 -4.59 -15.57
CA LYS A 22 11.92 -3.65 -15.39
C LYS A 22 13.28 -4.28 -15.74
N VAL A 23 13.52 -5.52 -15.33
CA VAL A 23 14.75 -6.25 -15.69
C VAL A 23 14.83 -6.48 -17.20
N GLU A 24 13.74 -6.89 -17.84
CA GLU A 24 13.70 -7.09 -19.29
C GLU A 24 13.97 -5.80 -20.06
N GLU A 25 13.38 -4.68 -19.63
CA GLU A 25 13.58 -3.37 -20.23
C GLU A 25 15.05 -2.92 -20.16
N GLU A 26 15.67 -2.99 -18.98
CA GLU A 26 17.06 -2.57 -18.80
C GLU A 26 18.05 -3.50 -19.55
N LEU A 27 17.76 -4.80 -19.62
CA LEU A 27 18.53 -5.73 -20.44
C LEU A 27 18.40 -5.44 -21.93
N GLN A 28 17.21 -5.05 -22.40
CA GLN A 28 17.00 -4.69 -23.78
C GLN A 28 17.79 -3.43 -24.15
N LYS A 29 17.74 -2.38 -23.32
CA LYS A 29 18.54 -1.15 -23.49
C LYS A 29 20.04 -1.46 -23.62
N LEU A 30 20.55 -2.36 -22.79
CA LEU A 30 21.95 -2.79 -22.85
C LEU A 30 22.28 -3.55 -24.13
N ARG A 31 21.41 -4.46 -24.57
CA ARG A 31 21.59 -5.19 -25.82
C ARG A 31 21.63 -4.24 -27.01
N ASP A 32 20.74 -3.26 -27.05
CA ASP A 32 20.68 -2.27 -28.12
C ASP A 32 21.94 -1.41 -28.16
N CYS A 33 22.48 -1.03 -26.98
CA CYS A 33 23.76 -0.32 -26.89
C CYS A 33 24.94 -1.16 -27.41
N VAL A 34 25.00 -2.45 -27.09
CA VAL A 34 26.08 -3.35 -27.52
C VAL A 34 25.98 -3.71 -29.01
N ALA A 35 24.76 -3.80 -29.54
CA ALA A 35 24.51 -4.09 -30.94
C ALA A 35 24.77 -2.88 -31.87
N SER A 36 24.92 -1.68 -31.32
CA SER A 36 25.16 -0.48 -32.13
C SER A 36 26.55 -0.49 -32.77
N PRO A 37 26.65 -0.30 -34.11
CA PRO A 37 27.92 -0.27 -34.84
C PRO A 37 28.75 1.00 -34.58
N SER A 38 28.14 2.03 -33.99
CA SER A 38 28.82 3.26 -33.56
C SER A 38 28.43 3.56 -32.13
N LEU A 39 29.42 3.72 -31.25
CA LEU A 39 29.21 3.94 -29.82
C LEU A 39 29.40 5.43 -29.49
N THR A 40 28.36 6.08 -28.96
CA THR A 40 28.43 7.48 -28.50
C THR A 40 28.59 7.52 -26.99
N ALA A 41 29.14 8.63 -26.47
CA ALA A 41 29.31 8.82 -25.03
C ALA A 41 27.96 8.76 -24.27
N GLU A 42 26.89 9.27 -24.87
CA GLU A 42 25.54 9.24 -24.29
C GLU A 42 25.00 7.82 -24.14
N MET A 43 25.21 6.96 -25.15
CA MET A 43 24.81 5.55 -25.07
C MET A 43 25.61 4.79 -24.01
N ILE A 44 26.90 5.10 -23.86
CA ILE A 44 27.72 4.54 -22.79
C ILE A 44 27.18 4.93 -21.41
N CYS A 45 26.83 6.21 -21.21
CA CYS A 45 26.21 6.68 -19.97
C CYS A 45 24.87 5.98 -19.70
N SER A 46 24.01 5.86 -20.73
CA SER A 46 22.73 5.15 -20.63
C SER A 46 22.92 3.66 -20.31
N ALA A 47 23.94 3.01 -20.87
CA ALA A 47 24.29 1.63 -20.50
C ALA A 47 24.73 1.51 -19.04
N PHE A 48 25.57 2.43 -18.54
CA PHE A 48 25.93 2.43 -17.11
C PHE A 48 24.74 2.66 -16.19
N GLU A 49 23.81 3.52 -16.59
CA GLU A 49 22.55 3.70 -15.88
C GLU A 49 21.70 2.41 -15.90
N GLY A 50 21.61 1.74 -17.05
CA GLY A 50 20.93 0.45 -17.18
C GLY A 50 21.51 -0.64 -16.29
N ILE A 51 22.84 -0.72 -16.21
CA ILE A 51 23.53 -1.65 -15.30
C ILE A 51 23.20 -1.33 -13.84
N ARG A 52 23.23 -0.05 -13.45
CA ARG A 52 22.87 0.38 -12.09
C ARG A 52 21.43 -0.02 -11.76
N ASN A 53 20.50 0.21 -12.67
CA ASN A 53 19.09 -0.14 -12.50
C ASN A 53 18.90 -1.65 -12.37
N LEU A 54 19.63 -2.45 -13.15
CA LEU A 54 19.64 -3.91 -13.02
C LEU A 54 20.15 -4.38 -11.67
N TYR A 55 21.25 -3.78 -11.17
CA TYR A 55 21.75 -4.07 -9.82
C TYR A 55 20.69 -3.78 -8.75
N GLY A 56 19.98 -2.65 -8.85
CA GLY A 56 18.85 -2.34 -7.97
C GLY A 56 17.73 -3.38 -8.06
N CYS A 57 17.39 -3.84 -9.28
CA CYS A 57 16.39 -4.89 -9.45
C CYS A 57 16.82 -6.23 -8.82
N ILE A 58 18.11 -6.58 -8.90
CA ILE A 58 18.65 -7.80 -8.26
C ILE A 58 18.57 -7.68 -6.74
N GLU A 59 18.91 -6.52 -6.18
CA GLU A 59 18.78 -6.26 -4.74
C GLU A 59 17.33 -6.40 -4.27
N GLU A 60 16.38 -5.78 -4.99
CA GLU A 60 14.95 -5.92 -4.72
C GLU A 60 14.48 -7.39 -4.81
N LEU A 61 14.94 -8.14 -5.81
CA LEU A 61 14.64 -9.58 -5.95
C LEU A 61 15.22 -10.40 -4.80
N CYS A 62 16.45 -10.14 -4.37
CA CYS A 62 17.08 -10.77 -3.22
C CYS A 62 16.29 -10.51 -1.94
N CYS A 63 15.85 -9.27 -1.73
CA CYS A 63 14.98 -8.90 -0.61
C CYS A 63 13.64 -9.66 -0.66
N LEU A 64 12.97 -9.70 -1.81
CA LEU A 64 11.71 -10.43 -1.98
C LEU A 64 11.87 -11.92 -1.73
N LEU A 65 12.94 -12.54 -2.23
CA LEU A 65 13.25 -13.94 -1.98
C LEU A 65 13.56 -14.19 -0.51
N SER A 66 14.29 -13.28 0.15
CA SER A 66 14.57 -13.35 1.58
C SER A 66 13.29 -13.30 2.41
N ILE A 67 12.42 -12.31 2.14
CA ILE A 67 11.10 -12.22 2.77
C ILE A 67 10.29 -13.48 2.49
N ARG A 68 10.29 -14.00 1.26
CA ARG A 68 9.58 -15.23 0.91
C ARG A 68 10.13 -16.44 1.65
N ASN A 69 11.44 -16.55 1.84
CA ASN A 69 12.07 -17.64 2.59
C ASN A 69 11.75 -17.55 4.08
N VAL A 70 11.75 -16.35 4.65
CA VAL A 70 11.34 -16.09 6.04
C VAL A 70 9.86 -16.44 6.23
N LEU A 71 9.00 -16.00 5.31
CA LEU A 71 7.56 -16.29 5.36
C LEU A 71 7.22 -17.75 4.98
N SER A 72 8.17 -18.52 4.44
CA SER A 72 8.01 -19.95 4.19
C SER A 72 8.16 -20.78 5.48
N HIS A 73 8.79 -20.23 6.52
CA HIS A 73 8.85 -20.88 7.84
C HIS A 73 7.53 -20.66 8.59
N PRO A 74 6.78 -21.72 8.95
CA PRO A 74 5.46 -21.58 9.58
C PRO A 74 5.48 -20.76 10.88
N GLN A 75 6.55 -20.86 11.67
CA GLN A 75 6.71 -20.11 12.92
C GLN A 75 6.93 -18.61 12.67
N GLN A 76 7.79 -18.26 11.71
CA GLN A 76 8.06 -16.86 11.35
C GLN A 76 6.85 -16.21 10.70
N LYS A 77 6.17 -16.91 9.81
CA LYS A 77 4.91 -16.47 9.22
C LYS A 77 3.86 -16.15 10.29
N LYS A 78 3.67 -17.04 11.26
CA LYS A 78 2.72 -16.83 12.36
C LYS A 78 3.05 -15.58 13.19
N LEU A 79 4.32 -15.33 13.48
CA LEU A 79 4.74 -14.13 14.21
C LEU A 79 4.44 -12.85 13.43
N VAL A 80 4.75 -12.84 12.12
CA VAL A 80 4.46 -11.69 11.24
C VAL A 80 2.96 -11.45 11.12
N GLU A 81 2.15 -12.51 10.96
CA GLU A 81 0.69 -12.39 10.91
C GLU A 81 0.10 -11.85 12.22
N GLN A 82 0.62 -12.28 13.37
CA GLN A 82 0.18 -11.77 14.68
C GLN A 82 0.52 -10.28 14.86
N GLU A 83 1.70 -9.86 14.43
CA GLU A 83 2.10 -8.46 14.54
C GLU A 83 1.33 -7.57 13.55
N LEU A 84 1.02 -8.11 12.36
CA LEU A 84 0.15 -7.44 11.40
C LEU A 84 -1.27 -7.27 11.95
N ASP A 85 -1.85 -8.31 12.57
CA ASP A 85 -3.17 -8.23 13.22
C ASP A 85 -3.22 -7.15 14.32
N ARG A 86 -2.15 -7.05 15.13
CA ARG A 86 -2.02 -5.96 16.13
C ARG A 86 -1.93 -4.59 15.48
N SER A 87 -1.18 -4.47 14.39
CA SER A 87 -1.03 -3.22 13.64
C SER A 87 -2.36 -2.75 13.04
N VAL A 88 -3.16 -3.68 12.49
CA VAL A 88 -4.51 -3.38 11.98
C VAL A 88 -5.43 -2.91 13.10
N LYS A 89 -5.43 -3.59 14.26
CA LYS A 89 -6.23 -3.17 15.43
C LYS A 89 -5.84 -1.79 15.93
N LEU A 90 -4.57 -1.42 15.85
CA LEU A 90 -4.11 -0.08 16.19
C LEU A 90 -4.64 0.96 15.19
N LEU A 91 -4.62 0.66 13.89
CA LEU A 91 -5.21 1.53 12.87
C LEU A 91 -6.72 1.72 13.09
N ASP A 92 -7.45 0.64 13.37
CA ASP A 92 -8.89 0.73 13.69
C ASP A 92 -9.17 1.62 14.91
N LEU A 93 -8.28 1.57 15.92
CA LEU A 93 -8.37 2.44 17.10
C LEU A 93 -8.07 3.90 16.72
N CYS A 94 -7.06 4.14 15.90
CA CYS A 94 -6.75 5.48 15.39
C CYS A 94 -7.91 6.06 14.57
N ASP A 95 -8.59 5.24 13.76
CA ASP A 95 -9.76 5.69 13.01
C ASP A 95 -10.94 6.01 13.93
N LYS A 96 -11.23 5.19 14.93
CA LYS A 96 -12.23 5.52 15.96
C LYS A 96 -11.89 6.80 16.71
N MET A 97 -10.61 7.01 17.03
CA MET A 97 -10.16 8.23 17.69
C MET A 97 -10.37 9.45 16.79
N ARG A 98 -10.10 9.32 15.48
CA ARG A 98 -10.34 10.36 14.48
C ARG A 98 -11.83 10.73 14.40
N ASP A 99 -12.71 9.73 14.32
CA ASP A 99 -14.17 9.94 14.29
C ASP A 99 -14.67 10.66 15.55
N ASN A 100 -14.13 10.30 16.72
CA ASN A 100 -14.44 10.95 17.99
C ASN A 100 -13.97 12.42 17.99
N LEU A 101 -12.77 12.69 17.46
CA LEU A 101 -12.26 14.06 17.35
C LEU A 101 -13.10 14.89 16.38
N ASP A 102 -13.55 14.32 15.27
CA ASP A 102 -14.42 15.01 14.31
C ASP A 102 -15.82 15.30 14.91
N THR A 103 -16.35 14.37 15.70
CA THR A 103 -17.58 14.58 16.48
C THR A 103 -17.40 15.71 17.49
N MET A 104 -16.31 15.69 18.26
CA MET A 104 -15.99 16.74 19.24
C MET A 104 -15.85 18.10 18.57
N LYS A 105 -15.16 18.16 17.43
CA LYS A 105 -15.02 19.39 16.63
C LYS A 105 -16.36 19.95 16.19
N THR A 106 -17.26 19.08 15.72
CA THR A 106 -18.62 19.47 15.30
C THR A 106 -19.42 20.01 16.49
N ASN A 107 -19.35 19.33 17.64
CA ASN A 107 -20.02 19.77 18.87
C ASN A 107 -19.54 21.16 19.32
N VAL A 108 -18.23 21.41 19.30
CA VAL A 108 -17.66 22.72 19.64
C VAL A 108 -18.14 23.82 18.67
N GLN A 109 -18.20 23.51 17.37
CA GLN A 109 -18.71 24.45 16.36
C GLN A 109 -20.20 24.76 16.56
N ASP A 110 -21.00 23.76 16.89
CA ASP A 110 -22.43 23.92 17.17
C ASP A 110 -22.68 24.79 18.40
N LEU A 111 -21.98 24.52 19.51
CA LEU A 111 -22.07 25.31 20.73
C LEU A 111 -21.71 26.78 20.48
N ARG A 112 -20.60 27.02 19.77
CA ARG A 112 -20.17 28.38 19.39
C ARG A 112 -21.23 29.08 18.54
N SER A 113 -21.88 28.35 17.64
CA SER A 113 -22.91 28.89 16.76
C SER A 113 -24.20 29.23 17.52
N ALA A 114 -24.62 28.38 18.46
CA ALA A 114 -25.78 28.63 19.33
C ALA A 114 -25.55 29.86 20.22
N LEU A 115 -24.34 30.00 20.78
CA LEU A 115 -23.95 31.16 21.58
C LEU A 115 -23.99 32.46 20.76
N ARG A 116 -23.46 32.45 19.52
CA ARG A 116 -23.51 33.63 18.64
C ARG A 116 -24.92 34.06 18.28
N ARG A 117 -25.86 33.11 18.14
CA ARG A 117 -27.27 33.39 17.82
C ARG A 117 -28.12 33.81 19.04
N GLY A 118 -27.57 33.78 20.26
CA GLY A 118 -28.34 34.07 21.47
C GLY A 118 -29.39 32.99 21.79
N ALA A 119 -29.24 31.77 21.28
CA ALA A 119 -30.20 30.69 21.44
C ALA A 119 -29.95 29.90 22.73
N TYR A 120 -30.21 30.52 23.89
CA TYR A 120 -29.83 29.98 25.22
C TYR A 120 -30.47 28.61 25.55
N ALA A 121 -31.74 28.39 25.21
CA ALA A 121 -32.39 27.09 25.40
C ALA A 121 -31.79 25.97 24.52
N ALA A 122 -31.41 26.31 23.28
CA ALA A 122 -30.74 25.37 22.37
C ALA A 122 -29.29 25.11 22.81
N LEU A 123 -28.62 26.12 23.38
CA LEU A 123 -27.28 25.99 23.96
C LEU A 123 -27.28 25.03 25.14
N GLU A 124 -28.22 25.16 26.08
CA GLU A 124 -28.34 24.28 27.24
C GLU A 124 -28.59 22.82 26.83
N SER A 125 -29.52 22.59 25.90
CA SER A 125 -29.77 21.26 25.35
C SER A 125 -28.52 20.65 24.67
N LYS A 126 -27.79 21.44 23.90
CA LYS A 126 -26.58 20.97 23.19
C LYS A 126 -25.42 20.71 24.17
N LEU A 127 -25.26 21.52 25.22
CA LEU A 127 -24.29 21.29 26.30
C LEU A 127 -24.56 19.96 27.02
N GLN A 128 -25.82 19.68 27.33
CA GLN A 128 -26.23 18.42 27.94
C GLN A 128 -25.95 17.21 27.03
N SER A 129 -26.14 17.35 25.71
CA SER A 129 -25.78 16.29 24.76
C SER A 129 -24.27 16.06 24.67
N TYR A 130 -23.45 17.12 24.80
CA TYR A 130 -21.99 17.01 24.77
C TYR A 130 -21.43 16.33 26.01
N ILE A 131 -21.95 16.64 27.20
CA ILE A 131 -21.52 16.03 28.47
C ILE A 131 -21.90 14.53 28.54
N ARG A 132 -22.96 14.13 27.83
CA ARG A 132 -23.45 12.74 27.81
C ARG A 132 -22.73 11.85 26.79
N SER A 133 -22.09 12.45 25.79
CA SER A 133 -21.33 11.76 24.74
C SER A 133 -19.96 11.33 25.23
#